data_AF-A0A9E1UWE5-F1
#
_entry.id   AF-A0A9E1UWE5-F1
#
_cell.length_a   1.000
_cell.length_b   1.000
_cell.length_c   1.000
_cell.angle_alpha   90.00
_cell.angle_beta   90.00
_cell.angle_gamma   90.00
#
_symmetry.space_group_name_H-M   'P 1'
#
loop_
_entity.id
_entity.type
_entity.pdbx_description
1 polymer ?
#
loop_
_entity_poly.entity_id
_entity_poly.type
_entity_poly.pdbx_seq_one_letter_code
_entity_poly.pdbx_strand_id
1 'polypeptide(L)'
;MRAAFSKSIDLRGGGYGNAILSRFPMLAERCCALPGKEPRSALACEVSLPGGGALRFASTHLCLVGEFRLASAPVLVDFLADLEPLPTILCGDFNALPESETLGAFIRAGWEASPGDQASPSYPADEPDIRIDYILSRGLAANMVLADACVGDEALASDHRPVTASLLVS
;
A
#
# COMPACT_ATOMS: atom_id res chain seq x y z
N MET A 1 10.61 -17.82 3.89
CA MET A 1 9.84 -16.69 3.35
C MET A 1 8.37 -17.07 3.45
N ARG A 2 7.50 -16.15 3.89
CA ARG A 2 6.05 -16.34 4.02
C ARG A 2 5.35 -15.46 3.00
N ALA A 3 4.21 -15.91 2.47
CA ALA A 3 3.47 -15.19 1.45
C ALA A 3 1.97 -15.25 1.73
N ALA A 4 1.29 -14.14 1.50
CA ALA A 4 -0.15 -14.00 1.56
C ALA A 4 -0.64 -13.42 0.23
N PHE A 5 -1.83 -13.82 -0.21
CA PHE A 5 -2.39 -13.39 -1.48
C PHE A 5 -3.90 -13.10 -1.36
N SER A 6 -4.30 -11.89 -1.75
CA SER A 6 -5.70 -11.51 -1.93
C SER A 6 -6.03 -11.53 -3.40
N LYS A 7 -6.75 -12.57 -3.84
CA LYS A 7 -7.25 -12.68 -5.21
C LYS A 7 -8.41 -11.70 -5.42
N SER A 8 -8.28 -10.83 -6.41
CA SER A 8 -9.36 -9.96 -6.89
C SER A 8 -10.15 -10.60 -8.03
N ILE A 9 -9.48 -11.31 -8.96
CA ILE A 9 -10.09 -11.91 -10.16
C ILE A 9 -9.44 -13.26 -10.48
N ASP A 10 -10.21 -14.19 -11.03
CA ASP A 10 -9.68 -15.39 -11.69
C ASP A 10 -9.11 -15.03 -13.07
N LEU A 11 -7.82 -15.31 -13.29
CA LEU A 11 -7.13 -14.93 -14.52
C LEU A 11 -6.22 -16.05 -15.00
N ARG A 12 -6.47 -16.56 -16.23
CA ARG A 12 -5.63 -17.53 -16.94
C ARG A 12 -5.24 -18.77 -16.11
N GLY A 13 -6.17 -19.29 -15.30
CA GLY A 13 -5.95 -20.44 -14.42
C GLY A 13 -5.24 -20.12 -13.10
N GLY A 14 -4.90 -18.85 -12.87
CA GLY A 14 -4.41 -18.31 -11.59
C GLY A 14 -5.31 -17.18 -11.08
N GLY A 15 -4.72 -16.29 -10.28
CA GLY A 15 -5.40 -15.13 -9.71
C GLY A 15 -4.69 -13.82 -10.01
N TYR A 16 -5.47 -12.76 -10.21
CA TYR A 16 -5.00 -11.38 -10.26
C TYR A 16 -5.36 -10.68 -8.94
N GLY A 17 -4.42 -9.98 -8.31
CA GLY A 17 -4.66 -9.34 -7.02
C GLY A 17 -3.37 -8.90 -6.32
N ASN A 18 -3.43 -8.74 -5.00
CA ASN A 18 -2.32 -8.25 -4.19
C ASN A 18 -1.62 -9.38 -3.45
N ALA A 19 -0.29 -9.35 -3.43
CA ALA A 19 0.53 -10.28 -2.67
C ALA A 19 1.41 -9.52 -1.67
N ILE A 20 1.61 -10.10 -0.50
CA ILE A 20 2.61 -9.64 0.47
C ILE A 20 3.58 -10.79 0.72
N LEU A 21 4.88 -10.50 0.65
CA LEU A 21 5.93 -11.43 1.03
C LEU A 21 6.66 -10.89 2.27
N SER A 22 6.87 -11.75 3.26
CA SER A 22 7.59 -11.39 4.48
C SER A 22 8.64 -12.42 4.85
N ARG A 23 9.80 -11.93 5.29
CA ARG A 23 10.80 -12.73 5.98
C ARG A 23 10.33 -13.09 7.40
N PHE A 24 9.51 -12.24 8.02
CA PHE A 24 9.06 -12.36 9.39
C PHE A 24 7.72 -13.10 9.50
N PRO A 25 7.34 -13.56 10.71
CA PRO A 25 6.06 -14.21 10.91
C PRO A 25 4.83 -13.36 10.58
N MET A 26 3.97 -13.85 9.68
CA MET A 26 2.60 -13.36 9.55
C MET A 26 1.72 -14.07 10.59
N LEU A 27 1.03 -13.27 11.40
CA LEU A 27 0.17 -13.71 12.50
C LEU A 27 -1.30 -13.77 12.08
N ALA A 28 -1.71 -12.86 11.20
CA ALA A 28 -3.06 -12.78 10.66
C ALA A 28 -3.03 -12.20 9.25
N GLU A 29 -3.98 -12.65 8.43
CA GLU A 29 -4.21 -12.17 7.07
C GLU A 29 -5.69 -11.76 6.94
N ARG A 30 -5.96 -10.61 6.33
CA ARG A 30 -7.30 -10.09 6.08
C ARG A 30 -7.36 -9.48 4.69
N CYS A 31 -8.45 -9.71 3.98
CA CYS A 31 -8.69 -9.10 2.68
C CYS A 31 -9.99 -8.30 2.68
N CYS A 32 -10.03 -7.28 1.84
CA CYS A 32 -11.21 -6.43 1.63
C CYS A 32 -11.42 -6.26 0.14
N ALA A 33 -12.63 -6.52 -0.36
CA ALA A 33 -12.99 -6.18 -1.73
C ALA A 33 -13.20 -4.67 -1.84
N LEU A 34 -12.68 -4.07 -2.91
CA LEU A 34 -12.77 -2.63 -3.15
C LEU A 34 -13.65 -2.32 -4.37
N PRO A 35 -14.33 -1.17 -4.38
CA PRO A 35 -15.02 -0.67 -5.56
C PRO A 35 -14.10 -0.61 -6.79
N GLY A 36 -14.62 -1.06 -7.94
CA GLY A 36 -13.87 -1.04 -9.18
C GLY A 36 -14.71 -1.57 -10.34
N LYS A 37 -14.54 -0.97 -11.52
CA LYS A 37 -15.07 -1.54 -12.77
C LYS A 37 -14.46 -2.91 -13.04
N GLU A 38 -13.18 -3.02 -12.73
CA GLU A 38 -12.46 -4.28 -12.57
C GLU A 38 -12.36 -4.58 -11.07
N PRO A 39 -12.69 -5.79 -10.59
CA PRO A 39 -12.62 -6.12 -9.17
C PRO A 39 -11.23 -5.84 -8.60
N ARG A 40 -11.19 -5.07 -7.50
CA ARG A 40 -9.96 -4.77 -6.75
C ARG A 40 -10.10 -5.28 -5.32
N SER A 41 -8.97 -5.40 -4.65
CA SER A 41 -8.93 -5.77 -3.23
C SER A 41 -7.80 -5.04 -2.52
N ALA A 42 -7.84 -5.08 -1.19
CA ALA A 42 -6.70 -4.82 -0.34
C ALA A 42 -6.37 -6.09 0.46
N LEU A 43 -5.10 -6.27 0.78
CA LEU A 43 -4.59 -7.34 1.64
C LEU A 43 -3.87 -6.69 2.82
N ALA A 44 -4.23 -7.07 4.05
CA ALA A 44 -3.55 -6.66 5.27
C ALA A 44 -2.99 -7.88 5.99
N CYS A 45 -1.70 -7.83 6.34
CA CYS A 45 -1.00 -8.85 7.11
C CYS A 45 -0.50 -8.26 8.41
N GLU A 46 -0.74 -8.94 9.52
CA GLU A 46 -0.09 -8.63 10.79
C GLU A 46 1.24 -9.36 10.85
N VAL A 47 2.33 -8.62 10.96
CA VAL A 47 3.69 -9.12 10.88
C VAL A 47 4.38 -8.92 12.22
N SER A 48 4.89 -9.99 12.82
CA SER A 48 5.68 -9.92 14.04
C SER A 48 7.03 -9.26 13.76
N LEU A 49 7.40 -8.26 14.56
CA LEU A 49 8.66 -7.54 14.42
C LEU A 49 9.80 -8.20 15.23
N PRO A 50 11.05 -8.13 14.75
CA PRO A 50 12.22 -8.42 15.58
C PRO A 50 12.23 -7.52 16.82
N GLY A 51 12.49 -8.10 17.99
CA GLY A 51 12.51 -7.34 19.26
C GLY A 51 11.15 -7.24 19.96
N GLY A 52 10.08 -7.75 19.35
CA GLY A 52 8.74 -7.81 19.94
C GLY A 52 7.74 -6.84 19.29
N GLY A 53 6.45 -7.09 19.53
CA GLY A 53 5.36 -6.34 18.91
C GLY A 53 5.00 -6.82 17.50
N ALA A 54 4.07 -6.09 16.88
CA ALA A 54 3.55 -6.38 15.55
C ALA A 54 3.32 -5.08 14.75
N LEU A 55 3.45 -5.19 13.44
CA LEU A 55 3.13 -4.17 12.45
C LEU A 55 2.03 -4.71 11.55
N ARG A 56 1.05 -3.89 11.17
CA ARG A 56 0.17 -4.20 10.05
C ARG A 56 0.80 -3.69 8.76
N PHE A 57 1.04 -4.59 7.82
CA PHE A 57 1.48 -4.26 6.47
C PHE A 57 0.35 -4.53 5.50
N ALA A 58 -0.13 -3.51 4.81
CA ALA A 58 -1.23 -3.59 3.88
C ALA A 58 -0.80 -3.22 2.46
N SER A 59 -1.36 -3.90 1.48
CA SER A 59 -1.13 -3.67 0.05
C SER A 59 -2.47 -3.51 -0.67
N THR A 60 -2.55 -2.54 -1.58
CA THR A 60 -3.70 -2.31 -2.44
C THR A 60 -3.28 -1.92 -3.85
N HIS A 61 -4.21 -2.06 -4.80
CA HIS A 61 -4.10 -1.51 -6.14
C HIS A 61 -5.48 -0.98 -6.54
N LEU A 62 -5.64 0.35 -6.50
CA LEU A 62 -6.93 1.01 -6.72
C LEU A 62 -7.31 1.04 -8.21
N CYS A 63 -8.61 1.19 -8.48
CA CYS A 63 -9.13 1.21 -9.83
C CYS A 63 -8.59 2.39 -10.66
N LEU A 64 -8.42 2.21 -11.97
CA LEU A 64 -8.07 3.28 -12.90
C LEU A 64 -9.19 4.32 -13.06
N VAL A 65 -10.45 3.90 -12.86
CA VAL A 65 -11.62 4.77 -12.98
C VAL A 65 -11.76 5.63 -11.72
N GLY A 66 -11.69 6.95 -11.88
CA GLY A 66 -11.61 7.90 -10.78
C GLY A 66 -12.74 7.82 -9.74
N GLU A 67 -13.97 7.57 -10.16
CA GLU A 67 -15.13 7.41 -9.26
C GLU A 67 -14.93 6.22 -8.30
N PHE A 68 -14.60 5.05 -8.83
CA PHE A 68 -14.38 3.84 -8.02
C PHE A 68 -13.11 3.95 -7.17
N ARG A 69 -12.07 4.59 -7.71
CA ARG A 69 -10.84 4.88 -6.98
C ARG A 69 -11.11 5.74 -5.75
N LEU A 70 -11.86 6.82 -5.91
CA LEU A 70 -12.25 7.69 -4.80
C LEU A 70 -13.16 6.95 -3.80
N ALA A 71 -14.14 6.19 -4.28
CA ALA A 71 -15.03 5.39 -3.43
C ALA A 71 -14.29 4.30 -2.63
N SER A 72 -13.12 3.84 -3.10
CA SER A 72 -12.30 2.85 -2.41
C SER A 72 -11.58 3.40 -1.18
N ALA A 73 -11.29 4.70 -1.14
CA ALA A 73 -10.56 5.30 -0.03
C ALA A 73 -11.28 5.15 1.32
N PRO A 74 -12.56 5.55 1.49
CA PRO A 74 -13.26 5.35 2.76
C PRO A 74 -13.43 3.86 3.12
N VAL A 75 -13.73 2.99 2.14
CA VAL A 75 -13.84 1.54 2.38
C VAL A 75 -12.55 0.97 2.96
N LEU A 76 -11.39 1.38 2.40
CA LEU A 76 -10.09 0.91 2.86
C LEU A 76 -9.70 1.51 4.22
N VAL A 77 -10.02 2.79 4.46
CA VAL A 77 -9.80 3.45 5.75
C VAL A 77 -10.59 2.77 6.87
N ASP A 78 -11.88 2.50 6.64
CA ASP A 78 -12.78 1.85 7.60
C ASP A 78 -12.34 0.41 7.85
N PHE A 79 -12.06 -0.34 6.77
CA PHE A 79 -11.53 -1.71 6.88
C PHE A 79 -10.29 -1.79 7.76
N LEU A 80 -9.33 -0.86 7.61
CA LEU A 80 -8.10 -0.86 8.40
C LEU A 80 -8.30 -0.33 9.83
N ALA A 81 -9.34 0.48 10.07
CA ALA A 81 -9.71 0.99 11.39
C ALA A 81 -10.47 -0.05 12.23
N ASP A 82 -11.24 -0.94 11.60
CA ASP A 82 -12.00 -2.01 12.27
C ASP A 82 -11.14 -3.19 12.76
N LEU A 83 -9.88 -3.23 12.35
CA LEU A 83 -8.91 -4.24 12.79
C LEU A 83 -8.25 -3.82 14.11
N GLU A 84 -7.61 -4.79 14.79
CA GLU A 84 -6.89 -4.54 16.05
C GLU A 84 -5.92 -3.33 15.93
N PRO A 85 -5.86 -2.44 16.92
CA PRO A 85 -4.99 -1.27 16.85
C PRO A 85 -3.51 -1.66 16.74
N LEU A 86 -2.91 -1.43 15.58
CA LEU A 86 -1.49 -1.67 15.31
C LEU A 86 -0.92 -0.50 14.50
N PRO A 87 0.38 -0.18 14.67
CA PRO A 87 1.10 0.63 13.70
C PRO A 87 0.90 0.03 12.31
N THR A 88 0.47 0.84 11.36
CA THR A 88 0.05 0.34 10.04
C THR A 88 0.81 1.04 8.93
N ILE A 89 1.35 0.25 8.00
CA ILE A 89 1.84 0.69 6.69
C ILE A 89 0.84 0.24 5.63
N LEU A 90 0.45 1.14 4.74
CA LEU A 90 -0.37 0.86 3.56
C LEU A 90 0.42 1.25 2.33
N CYS A 91 0.58 0.34 1.36
CA CYS A 91 1.34 0.61 0.16
C CYS A 91 0.70 0.06 -1.11
N GLY A 92 1.21 0.50 -2.26
CA GLY A 92 0.85 -0.02 -3.58
C GLY A 92 0.52 1.08 -4.57
N ASP A 93 -0.15 0.70 -5.65
CA ASP A 93 -0.58 1.61 -6.71
C ASP A 93 -1.95 2.21 -6.36
N PHE A 94 -1.97 3.50 -6.06
CA PHE A 94 -3.20 4.21 -5.75
C PHE A 94 -3.87 4.74 -7.02
N ASN A 95 -3.21 4.72 -8.17
CA ASN A 95 -3.67 5.30 -9.43
C ASN A 95 -4.10 6.77 -9.30
N ALA A 96 -3.52 7.50 -8.35
CA ALA A 96 -3.98 8.79 -7.92
C ALA A 96 -2.79 9.73 -7.73
N LEU A 97 -2.89 10.95 -8.25
CA LEU A 97 -1.85 11.98 -8.08
C LEU A 97 -1.80 12.47 -6.61
N PRO A 98 -0.68 13.05 -6.15
CA PRO A 98 -0.54 13.46 -4.74
C PRO A 98 -1.62 14.47 -4.28
N GLU A 99 -2.08 15.33 -5.18
CA GLU A 99 -3.04 16.41 -4.94
C GLU A 99 -4.49 15.95 -5.19
N SER A 100 -4.69 14.68 -5.54
CA SER A 100 -6.02 14.13 -5.81
C SER A 100 -6.86 14.01 -4.55
N GLU A 101 -8.18 14.09 -4.71
CA GLU A 101 -9.12 13.90 -3.61
C GLU A 101 -9.06 12.49 -3.01
N THR A 102 -8.62 11.50 -3.81
CA THR A 102 -8.36 10.13 -3.35
C THR A 102 -7.26 10.11 -2.30
N LEU A 103 -6.07 10.67 -2.58
CA LEU A 103 -4.99 10.76 -1.59
C LEU A 103 -5.41 11.64 -0.42
N GLY A 104 -6.06 12.77 -0.70
CA GLY A 104 -6.59 13.67 0.32
C GLY A 104 -7.53 12.98 1.32
N ALA A 105 -8.31 11.97 0.89
CA ALA A 105 -9.17 11.19 1.78
C ALA A 105 -8.36 10.38 2.81
N PHE A 106 -7.25 9.78 2.40
CA PHE A 106 -6.33 9.09 3.33
C PHE A 106 -5.68 10.08 4.29
N ILE A 107 -5.17 11.21 3.79
CA ILE A 107 -4.53 12.23 4.62
C ILE A 107 -5.50 12.78 5.69
N ARG A 108 -6.75 13.10 5.30
CA ARG A 108 -7.79 13.54 6.25
C ARG A 108 -8.15 12.46 7.28
N ALA A 109 -7.97 11.18 6.96
CA ALA A 109 -8.14 10.05 7.86
C ALA A 109 -6.91 9.76 8.74
N GLY A 110 -5.92 10.68 8.77
CA GLY A 110 -4.73 10.60 9.61
C GLY A 110 -3.64 9.69 9.06
N TRP A 111 -3.66 9.37 7.77
CA TRP A 111 -2.53 8.73 7.11
C TRP A 111 -1.49 9.76 6.72
N GLU A 112 -0.23 9.38 6.86
CA GLU A 112 0.92 10.19 6.51
C GLU A 112 1.64 9.54 5.33
N ALA A 113 1.81 10.29 4.25
CA ALA A 113 2.67 9.89 3.14
C ALA A 113 4.15 9.96 3.58
N SER A 114 4.98 9.07 3.06
CA SER A 114 6.37 9.03 3.44
C SER A 114 7.14 10.26 2.93
N PRO A 115 8.17 10.75 3.66
CA PRO A 115 9.06 11.78 3.14
C PRO A 115 9.72 11.32 1.83
N GLY A 116 9.46 12.02 0.72
CA GLY A 116 9.95 11.66 -0.62
C GLY A 116 8.83 11.34 -1.63
N ASP A 117 7.59 11.14 -1.16
CA ASP A 117 6.44 10.81 -2.02
C ASP A 117 6.09 11.93 -3.02
N GLN A 118 6.52 13.17 -2.78
CA GLN A 118 6.35 14.30 -3.71
C GLN A 118 7.54 14.51 -4.67
N ALA A 119 8.69 13.84 -4.44
CA ALA A 119 9.96 14.22 -5.08
C ALA A 119 10.41 13.28 -6.22
N SER A 120 9.74 12.16 -6.43
CA SER A 120 10.15 11.17 -7.42
C SER A 120 8.95 10.47 -8.06
N PRO A 121 8.70 10.65 -9.37
CA PRO A 121 7.64 9.96 -10.08
C PRO A 121 7.92 8.46 -10.22
N SER A 122 6.87 7.65 -10.26
CA SER A 122 6.93 6.18 -10.32
C SER A 122 6.46 5.58 -11.65
N TYR A 123 5.79 6.37 -12.49
CA TYR A 123 5.21 5.94 -13.76
C TYR A 123 5.33 7.04 -14.83
N PRO A 124 5.45 6.68 -16.13
CA PRO A 124 5.81 5.35 -16.62
C PRO A 124 7.27 5.01 -16.31
N ALA A 125 7.65 3.74 -16.30
CA ALA A 125 8.96 3.36 -15.76
C ALA A 125 10.16 3.81 -16.61
N ASP A 126 9.98 3.92 -17.92
CA ASP A 126 10.99 4.41 -18.87
C ASP A 126 11.27 5.90 -18.71
N GLU A 127 10.23 6.73 -18.63
CA GLU A 127 10.31 8.18 -18.44
C GLU A 127 9.32 8.66 -17.35
N PRO A 128 9.62 8.47 -16.05
CA PRO A 128 8.67 8.76 -14.99
C PRO A 128 8.35 10.24 -14.88
N ASP A 129 7.08 10.58 -14.92
CA ASP A 129 6.58 11.95 -14.85
C ASP A 129 5.43 12.13 -13.84
N ILE A 130 4.76 11.05 -13.42
CA ILE A 130 3.73 11.08 -12.39
C ILE A 130 4.03 10.14 -11.21
N ARG A 131 3.54 10.54 -10.03
CA ARG A 131 3.53 9.71 -8.82
C ARG A 131 2.16 9.10 -8.64
N ILE A 132 2.08 7.77 -8.60
CA ILE A 132 0.85 7.02 -8.29
C ILE A 132 1.05 5.85 -7.32
N ASP A 133 2.30 5.50 -7.02
CA ASP A 133 2.67 4.45 -6.06
C ASP A 133 3.11 5.07 -4.73
N TYR A 134 2.50 4.65 -3.62
CA TYR A 134 2.72 5.28 -2.31
C TYR A 134 3.01 4.27 -1.21
N ILE A 135 3.68 4.76 -0.16
CA ILE A 135 3.82 4.08 1.12
C ILE A 135 3.32 5.06 2.19
N LEU A 136 2.10 4.82 2.65
CA LEU A 136 1.44 5.57 3.70
C LEU A 136 1.62 4.88 5.05
N SER A 137 1.61 5.65 6.13
CA SER A 137 1.64 5.13 7.48
C SER A 137 0.59 5.77 8.38
N ARG A 138 0.16 5.04 9.41
CA ARG A 138 -0.76 5.56 10.44
C ARG A 138 -0.51 4.87 11.77
N GLY A 139 -0.55 5.64 12.85
CA GLY A 139 -0.42 5.12 14.22
C GLY A 139 0.97 4.55 14.53
N LEU A 140 2.01 5.05 13.86
CA LEU A 140 3.39 4.70 14.21
C LEU A 140 3.69 5.16 15.65
N ALA A 141 4.36 4.29 16.42
CA ALA A 141 4.82 4.65 17.75
C ALA A 141 5.94 5.70 17.65
N ALA A 142 6.19 6.44 18.73
CA ALA A 142 7.21 7.51 18.75
C ALA A 142 8.63 7.03 18.40
N ASN A 143 8.91 5.74 18.56
CA ASN A 143 10.17 5.11 18.24
C ASN A 143 10.21 4.45 16.85
N MET A 144 9.16 4.64 16.04
CA MET A 144 9.05 4.12 14.68
C MET A 144 9.06 5.28 13.69
N VAL A 145 9.98 5.24 12.73
CA VAL A 145 10.11 6.28 11.70
C VAL A 145 10.13 5.63 10.34
N LEU A 146 9.19 6.02 9.47
CA LEU A 146 9.21 5.65 8.06
C LEU A 146 10.14 6.61 7.31
N ALA A 147 11.30 6.12 6.91
CA ALA A 147 12.35 6.86 6.23
C ALA A 147 12.58 6.33 4.80
N ASP A 148 13.34 7.09 4.02
CA ASP A 148 13.91 6.65 2.74
C ASP A 148 12.89 6.17 1.69
N ALA A 149 11.70 6.77 1.61
CA ALA A 149 10.79 6.48 0.50
C ALA A 149 11.35 7.03 -0.81
N CYS A 150 11.89 6.13 -1.61
CA CYS A 150 12.49 6.46 -2.90
C CYS A 150 11.94 5.57 -4.01
N VAL A 151 11.89 6.14 -5.21
CA VAL A 151 11.61 5.39 -6.43
C VAL A 151 12.93 4.84 -6.95
N GLY A 152 13.02 3.52 -7.11
CA GLY A 152 14.19 2.85 -7.67
C GLY A 152 14.32 3.08 -9.18
N ASP A 153 15.55 3.09 -9.69
CA ASP A 153 15.82 3.21 -11.13
C ASP A 153 15.78 1.82 -11.80
N GLU A 154 14.57 1.27 -11.96
CA GLU A 154 14.31 -0.02 -12.60
C GLU A 154 13.12 0.11 -13.56
N ALA A 155 13.36 -0.15 -14.84
CA ALA A 155 12.39 0.06 -15.92
C ALA A 155 12.11 -1.18 -16.79
N LEU A 156 12.79 -2.30 -16.55
CA LEU A 156 12.67 -3.51 -17.37
C LEU A 156 11.62 -4.48 -16.82
N ALA A 157 11.45 -4.51 -15.49
CA ALA A 157 10.59 -5.50 -14.84
C ALA A 157 9.09 -5.19 -14.92
N SER A 158 8.73 -3.92 -15.10
CA SER A 158 7.37 -3.39 -15.00
C SER A 158 7.27 -2.02 -15.68
N ASP A 159 6.07 -1.59 -16.02
CA ASP A 159 5.74 -0.22 -16.45
C ASP A 159 5.66 0.77 -15.29
N HIS A 160 5.73 0.29 -14.04
CA HIS A 160 5.94 1.07 -12.83
C HIS A 160 7.33 0.83 -12.23
N ARG A 161 7.94 1.89 -11.70
CA ARG A 161 9.17 1.78 -10.90
C ARG A 161 8.84 1.35 -9.46
N PRO A 162 9.69 0.52 -8.83
CA PRO A 162 9.48 0.10 -7.45
C PRO A 162 9.66 1.30 -6.50
N VAL A 163 8.80 1.37 -5.48
CA VAL A 163 8.96 2.29 -4.34
C VAL A 163 9.47 1.50 -3.14
N THR A 164 10.58 1.95 -2.56
CA THR A 164 11.18 1.32 -1.37
C THR A 164 11.19 2.28 -0.21
N ALA A 165 11.05 1.79 1.02
CA ALA A 165 11.20 2.58 2.24
C ALA A 165 11.82 1.74 3.37
N SER A 166 12.40 2.43 4.34
CA SER A 166 12.97 1.87 5.56
C SER A 166 12.08 2.22 6.75
N LEU A 167 11.62 1.21 7.52
CA LEU A 167 11.02 1.46 8.83
C LEU A 167 12.10 1.29 9.91
N LEU A 168 12.52 2.40 10.50
CA LEU A 168 13.46 2.41 11.61
C LEU A 168 12.70 2.21 12.92
N VAL A 169 13.19 1.31 13.79
CA VAL A 169 12.61 1.02 15.10
C VAL A 169 13.73 1.12 16.14
N SER A 170 13.63 2.07 17.08
CA SER A 170 14.64 2.35 18.10
C SER A 170 14.21 2.00 19.52
#